data_AF-A0A7S1N9J9-F1
#
_entry.id   AF-A0A7S1N9J9-F1
#
_cell.length_a   1.000
_cell.length_b   1.000
_cell.length_c   1.000
_cell.angle_alpha   90.00
_cell.angle_beta   90.00
_cell.angle_gamma   90.00
#
_symmetry.space_group_name_H-M   'P 1'
#
loop_
_entity.id
_entity.type
_entity.pdbx_description
1 polymer ?
#
loop_
_entity_poly.entity_id
_entity_poly.type
_entity_poly.pdbx_seq_one_letter_code
_entity_poly.pdbx_strand_id
1 'polypeptide(L)'
;MDIDPYVVCCTNQLLHLHADLDAQLRSHIHTDAHPIQVPLMDIDPYVVCCTNQLLHLHADLDAQLRSHIHTDAHPIQVPLMDIDPYVICHSNQLLHLHTDLDVQLRSHIHADAHPIQVPLMDIDPYVICHSNQLLLLHADLDTQLRPHIHTDARPTQVPLMDIDPY
;
A
#
# COMPACT_ATOMS: atom_id res chain seq x y z
N MET A 1 12.11 2.16 1.36
CA MET A 1 12.30 1.07 0.38
C MET A 1 11.15 1.25 -0.56
N ASP A 2 11.44 1.31 -1.85
CA ASP A 2 10.51 1.75 -2.87
C ASP A 2 10.39 0.61 -3.90
N ILE A 3 9.16 0.18 -4.22
CA ILE A 3 8.86 -1.04 -4.97
C ILE A 3 7.69 -0.81 -5.95
N ASP A 4 8.03 -0.49 -7.20
CA ASP A 4 7.04 -0.14 -8.23
C ASP A 4 7.03 -1.15 -9.38
N PRO A 5 6.47 -2.37 -9.21
CA PRO A 5 6.40 -3.31 -10.31
C PRO A 5 5.41 -2.79 -11.35
N TYR A 6 5.84 -2.80 -12.61
CA TYR A 6 5.03 -2.31 -13.72
C TYR A 6 4.77 -3.44 -14.74
N VAL A 7 3.49 -3.72 -14.99
CA VAL A 7 3.05 -4.77 -15.93
C VAL A 7 2.18 -4.16 -17.01
N VAL A 8 2.56 -4.36 -18.29
CA VAL A 8 1.76 -3.93 -19.44
C VAL A 8 1.45 -5.11 -20.34
N CYS A 9 0.18 -5.25 -20.70
CA CYS A 9 -0.25 -6.23 -21.69
C CYS A 9 -1.20 -5.63 -22.73
N CYS A 10 -0.97 -5.97 -24.01
CA CYS A 10 -1.73 -5.47 -25.15
C CYS A 10 -2.37 -6.61 -25.96
N THR A 11 -3.59 -6.36 -26.44
CA THR A 11 -4.36 -7.09 -27.47
C THR A 11 -4.26 -8.62 -27.50
N ASN A 12 -5.13 -9.32 -26.77
CA ASN A 12 -5.26 -10.77 -26.82
C ASN A 12 -6.72 -11.24 -26.93
N GLN A 13 -6.92 -12.46 -27.41
CA GLN A 13 -8.25 -13.11 -27.36
C GLN A 13 -8.59 -13.52 -25.92
N LEU A 14 -7.61 -14.09 -25.20
CA LEU A 14 -7.72 -14.46 -23.79
C LEU A 14 -6.40 -14.05 -23.12
N LEU A 15 -6.49 -13.29 -22.04
CA LEU A 15 -5.34 -12.97 -21.20
C LEU A 15 -5.64 -13.37 -19.76
N HIS A 16 -4.76 -14.18 -19.19
CA HIS A 16 -4.73 -14.47 -17.76
C HIS A 16 -3.42 -13.95 -17.19
N LEU A 17 -3.49 -12.99 -16.28
CA LEU A 17 -2.34 -12.36 -15.66
C LEU A 17 -2.38 -12.63 -14.16
N HIS A 18 -1.26 -13.08 -13.62
CA HIS A 18 -1.04 -13.29 -12.19
C HIS A 18 0.20 -12.48 -11.80
N ALA A 19 0.07 -11.59 -10.83
CA ALA A 19 1.15 -10.74 -10.36
C ALA A 19 1.23 -10.82 -8.84
N ASP A 20 2.31 -11.42 -8.33
CA ASP A 20 2.52 -11.59 -6.90
C ASP A 20 3.69 -10.73 -6.47
N LEU A 21 3.49 -9.89 -5.45
CA LEU A 21 4.53 -9.09 -4.86
C LEU A 21 4.63 -9.38 -3.36
N ASP A 22 5.80 -9.88 -2.94
CA ASP A 22 6.14 -10.08 -1.53
C ASP A 22 7.19 -9.05 -1.11
N ALA A 23 6.85 -8.21 -0.14
CA ALA A 23 7.70 -7.14 0.35
C ALA A 23 7.90 -7.26 1.86
N GLN A 24 9.16 -7.37 2.30
CA GLN A 24 9.48 -7.48 3.73
C GLN A 24 10.60 -6.51 4.11
N LEU A 25 10.36 -5.67 5.11
CA LEU A 25 11.36 -4.73 5.60
C LEU A 25 11.45 -4.75 7.13
N ARG A 26 12.71 -4.72 7.59
CA ARG A 26 13.04 -4.57 9.00
C ARG A 26 13.97 -3.38 9.21
N SER A 27 13.55 -2.40 9.99
CA SER A 27 14.28 -1.14 10.15
C SER A 27 14.44 -0.70 11.61
N HIS A 28 15.51 0.05 11.87
CA HIS A 28 15.75 0.75 13.13
C HIS A 28 16.17 2.19 12.79
N ILE A 29 15.48 3.18 13.32
CA ILE A 29 15.71 4.60 13.02
C ILE A 29 15.82 5.39 14.31
N HIS A 30 16.80 6.30 14.33
CA HIS A 30 16.98 7.31 15.36
C HIS A 30 17.16 8.66 14.67
N THR A 31 16.37 9.67 15.05
CA THR A 31 16.49 11.03 14.49
C THR A 31 16.28 12.10 15.57
N ASP A 32 17.27 12.98 15.70
CA ASP A 32 17.31 13.97 16.79
C ASP A 32 16.87 15.35 16.29
N ALA A 33 17.04 15.62 14.99
CA ALA A 33 16.96 16.98 14.44
C ALA A 33 16.02 17.14 13.25
N HIS A 34 15.52 16.05 12.65
CA HIS A 34 14.66 16.14 11.46
C HIS A 34 13.44 15.22 11.57
N PRO A 35 12.26 15.67 11.11
CA PRO A 35 11.08 14.82 11.00
C PRO A 35 11.32 13.66 10.03
N ILE A 36 10.57 12.58 10.22
CA ILE A 36 10.47 11.52 9.20
C ILE A 36 9.49 12.03 8.14
N GLN A 37 10.00 12.18 6.91
CA GLN A 37 9.28 12.77 5.76
C GLN A 37 9.23 11.84 4.54
N VAL A 38 9.72 10.61 4.66
CA VAL A 38 9.64 9.59 3.59
C VAL A 38 9.18 8.27 4.23
N PRO A 39 8.27 7.51 3.58
CA PRO A 39 7.86 6.20 4.05
C PRO A 39 9.05 5.25 4.21
N LEU A 40 8.90 4.27 5.10
CA LEU A 40 9.90 3.21 5.24
C LEU A 40 9.76 2.18 4.13
N MET A 41 8.52 1.92 3.76
CA MET A 41 8.10 1.01 2.70
C MET A 41 7.04 1.74 1.88
N ASP A 42 7.29 1.81 0.59
CA ASP A 42 6.47 2.46 -0.43
C ASP A 42 6.32 1.42 -1.55
N ILE A 43 5.09 1.08 -1.91
CA ILE A 43 4.78 -0.05 -2.80
C ILE A 43 3.67 0.33 -3.76
N ASP A 44 4.05 0.65 -5.00
CA ASP A 44 3.11 1.12 -6.02
C ASP A 44 3.06 0.15 -7.21
N PRO A 45 2.34 -0.99 -7.11
CA PRO A 45 2.23 -1.92 -8.22
C PRO A 45 1.28 -1.37 -9.28
N TYR A 46 1.78 -1.26 -10.50
CA TYR A 46 1.02 -0.75 -11.64
C TYR A 46 0.74 -1.86 -12.65
N VAL A 47 -0.54 -2.09 -12.96
CA VAL A 47 -0.96 -3.03 -14.01
C VAL A 47 -1.81 -2.33 -15.06
N VAL A 48 -1.38 -2.40 -16.33
CA VAL A 48 -2.10 -1.83 -17.46
C VAL A 48 -2.43 -2.92 -18.48
N CYS A 49 -3.72 -3.13 -18.71
CA CYS A 49 -4.24 -4.08 -19.68
C CYS A 49 -5.13 -3.40 -20.74
N CYS A 50 -4.79 -3.57 -22.02
CA CYS A 50 -5.54 -3.01 -23.15
C CYS A 50 -6.55 -4.03 -23.73
N THR A 51 -7.17 -3.70 -24.87
CA THR A 51 -8.29 -4.42 -25.52
C THR A 51 -8.16 -5.96 -25.57
N ASN A 52 -8.91 -6.71 -24.76
CA ASN A 52 -9.02 -8.18 -24.89
C ASN A 52 -10.47 -8.64 -25.07
N GLN A 53 -10.71 -9.86 -25.58
CA GLN A 53 -12.09 -10.40 -25.49
C GLN A 53 -12.38 -10.85 -24.06
N LEU A 54 -11.46 -11.59 -23.44
CA LEU A 54 -11.55 -12.05 -22.06
C LEU A 54 -10.25 -11.69 -21.32
N LEU A 55 -10.38 -10.96 -20.22
CA LEU A 55 -9.29 -10.62 -19.32
C LEU A 55 -9.59 -11.15 -17.92
N HIS A 56 -8.69 -11.95 -17.38
CA HIS A 56 -8.65 -12.35 -15.99
C HIS A 56 -7.34 -11.84 -15.39
N LEU A 57 -7.43 -10.97 -14.40
CA LEU A 57 -6.29 -10.40 -13.69
C LEU A 57 -6.40 -10.81 -12.22
N HIS A 58 -5.33 -11.43 -11.73
CA HIS A 58 -5.13 -11.77 -10.33
C HIS A 58 -3.88 -11.02 -9.86
N ALA A 59 -3.97 -10.26 -8.77
CA ALA A 59 -2.81 -9.59 -8.20
C ALA A 59 -2.80 -9.72 -6.68
N ASP A 60 -1.74 -10.32 -6.15
CA ASP A 60 -1.56 -10.57 -4.73
C ASP A 60 -0.38 -9.73 -4.21
N LEU A 61 -0.58 -9.01 -3.11
CA LEU A 61 0.45 -8.25 -2.44
C LEU A 61 0.53 -8.64 -0.95
N ASP A 62 1.65 -9.24 -0.53
CA ASP A 62 2.00 -9.48 0.89
C ASP A 62 3.08 -8.49 1.32
N ALA A 63 2.72 -7.54 2.17
CA ALA A 63 3.62 -6.49 2.65
C ALA A 63 3.81 -6.54 4.17
N GLN A 64 5.06 -6.72 4.62
CA GLN A 64 5.41 -6.79 6.04
C GLN A 64 6.46 -5.77 6.44
N LEU A 65 6.08 -4.85 7.33
CA LEU A 65 7.01 -3.91 7.95
C LEU A 65 7.17 -4.20 9.43
N ARG A 66 8.43 -4.35 9.85
CA ARG A 66 8.79 -4.35 11.26
C ARG A 66 9.82 -3.28 11.57
N SER A 67 9.42 -2.27 12.33
CA SER A 67 10.26 -1.10 12.60
C SER A 67 10.42 -0.79 14.10
N HIS A 68 11.56 -0.18 14.43
CA HIS A 68 11.81 0.48 15.71
C HIS A 68 12.24 1.91 15.42
N ILE A 69 11.51 2.90 15.94
CA ILE A 69 11.71 4.33 15.64
C ILE A 69 11.87 5.09 16.95
N HIS A 70 12.92 5.90 17.04
CA HIS A 70 13.15 6.87 18.09
C HIS A 70 13.26 8.28 17.49
N THR A 71 12.49 9.23 18.02
CA THR A 71 12.52 10.63 17.57
C THR A 71 12.44 11.58 18.77
N ASP A 72 13.43 12.46 18.89
CA ASP A 72 13.60 13.28 20.09
C ASP A 72 12.81 14.61 20.00
N ALA A 73 12.70 15.19 18.80
CA ALA A 73 12.24 16.58 18.67
C ALA A 73 11.25 16.82 17.53
N HIS A 74 10.92 15.84 16.68
CA HIS A 74 10.18 16.12 15.44
C HIS A 74 9.05 15.10 15.16
N PRO A 75 7.93 15.55 14.58
CA PRO A 75 6.82 14.66 14.25
C PRO A 75 7.19 13.67 13.15
N ILE A 76 6.48 12.55 13.12
CA ILE A 76 6.36 11.71 11.92
C ILE A 76 5.25 12.33 11.07
N GLN A 77 5.58 12.69 9.83
CA GLN A 77 4.71 13.46 8.93
C GLN A 77 4.23 12.67 7.72
N VAL A 78 4.72 11.44 7.53
CA VAL A 78 4.30 10.50 6.49
C VAL A 78 4.01 9.12 7.08
N PRO A 79 3.15 8.31 6.43
CA PRO A 79 2.94 6.92 6.81
C PRO A 79 4.26 6.14 6.87
N LEU A 80 4.31 5.12 7.71
CA LEU A 80 5.48 4.23 7.75
C LEU A 80 5.47 3.25 6.58
N MET A 81 4.27 2.84 6.18
CA MET A 81 4.01 2.01 5.02
C MET A 81 2.96 2.72 4.17
N ASP A 82 3.27 2.85 2.90
CA ASP A 82 2.45 3.46 1.86
C ASP A 82 2.26 2.42 0.75
N ILE A 83 1.03 2.21 0.28
CA ILE A 83 0.70 1.16 -0.70
C ILE A 83 -0.37 1.64 -1.67
N ASP A 84 0.05 1.98 -2.89
CA ASP A 84 -0.85 2.54 -3.92
C ASP A 84 -0.95 1.63 -5.16
N PRO A 85 -1.71 0.52 -5.09
CA PRO A 85 -1.85 -0.38 -6.21
C PRO A 85 -2.76 0.23 -7.27
N TYR A 86 -2.29 0.24 -8.50
CA TYR A 86 -2.93 0.93 -9.60
C TYR A 86 -3.22 0.00 -10.77
N VAL A 87 -4.50 -0.18 -11.10
CA VAL A 87 -4.92 -1.04 -12.22
C VAL A 87 -5.72 -0.26 -13.26
N ILE A 88 -5.24 -0.29 -14.50
CA ILE A 88 -5.96 0.22 -15.67
C ILE A 88 -6.34 -0.94 -16.59
N CYS A 89 -7.63 -1.04 -16.93
CA CYS A 89 -8.15 -1.97 -17.93
C CYS A 89 -9.01 -1.26 -19.00
N HIS A 90 -8.63 -1.36 -20.28
CA HIS A 90 -9.35 -0.75 -21.40
C HIS A 90 -9.99 -1.76 -22.36
N SER A 91 -11.26 -1.53 -22.70
CA SER A 91 -11.99 -2.12 -23.83
C SER A 91 -12.03 -3.66 -23.87
N ASN A 92 -12.47 -4.32 -22.80
CA ASN A 92 -12.62 -5.79 -22.79
C ASN A 92 -14.09 -6.23 -22.98
N GLN A 93 -14.35 -7.39 -23.61
CA GLN A 93 -15.73 -7.91 -23.61
C GLN A 93 -16.10 -8.46 -22.22
N LEU A 94 -15.19 -9.17 -21.57
CA LEU A 94 -15.34 -9.62 -20.19
C LEU A 94 -14.06 -9.35 -19.41
N LEU A 95 -14.20 -8.69 -18.28
CA LEU A 95 -13.14 -8.41 -17.32
C LEU A 95 -13.47 -9.05 -15.97
N HIS A 96 -12.60 -9.94 -15.50
CA HIS A 96 -12.55 -10.38 -14.11
C HIS A 96 -11.26 -9.86 -13.48
N LEU A 97 -11.39 -9.04 -12.46
CA LEU A 97 -10.28 -8.53 -11.66
C LEU A 97 -10.43 -9.05 -10.24
N HIS A 98 -9.39 -9.72 -9.74
CA HIS A 98 -9.25 -10.17 -8.36
C HIS A 98 -7.95 -9.60 -7.80
N THR A 99 -8.03 -8.95 -6.66
CA THR A 99 -6.86 -8.38 -5.99
C THR A 99 -6.90 -8.69 -4.51
N ASP A 100 -5.82 -9.26 -3.98
CA ASP A 100 -5.69 -9.58 -2.56
C ASP A 100 -4.51 -8.82 -1.96
N LEU A 101 -4.75 -8.12 -0.86
CA LEU A 101 -3.75 -7.32 -0.15
C LEU A 101 -3.65 -7.79 1.31
N ASP A 102 -2.58 -8.49 1.67
CA ASP A 102 -2.25 -8.89 3.04
C ASP A 102 -1.13 -8.00 3.57
N VAL A 103 -1.41 -7.24 4.64
CA VAL A 103 -0.47 -6.26 5.15
C VAL A 103 -0.26 -6.41 6.65
N GLN A 104 0.99 -6.52 7.05
CA GLN A 104 1.39 -6.63 8.45
C GLN A 104 2.34 -5.53 8.86
N LEU A 105 1.90 -4.67 9.78
CA LEU A 105 2.74 -3.62 10.37
C LEU A 105 2.94 -3.86 11.85
N ARG A 106 4.21 -3.99 12.23
CA ARG A 106 4.64 -4.06 13.63
C ARG A 106 5.70 -3.02 13.92
N SER A 107 5.31 -1.95 14.58
CA SER A 107 6.21 -0.85 14.93
C SER A 107 6.35 -0.68 16.44
N HIS A 108 7.53 -0.23 16.89
CA HIS A 108 7.67 0.41 18.19
C HIS A 108 8.17 1.83 17.95
N ILE A 109 7.44 2.82 18.44
CA ILE A 109 7.73 4.23 18.22
C ILE A 109 7.87 4.90 19.58
N HIS A 110 9.02 5.54 19.80
CA HIS A 110 9.30 6.39 20.94
C HIS A 110 9.44 7.83 20.44
N ALA A 111 8.62 8.75 20.97
CA ALA A 111 8.66 10.16 20.59
C ALA A 111 8.65 11.08 21.82
N ASP A 112 9.69 11.87 22.03
CA ASP A 112 9.85 12.63 23.27
C ASP A 112 8.95 13.89 23.29
N ALA A 113 8.93 14.69 22.22
CA ALA A 113 8.30 16.01 22.24
C ALA A 113 7.05 16.20 21.35
N HIS A 114 6.94 15.50 20.21
CA HIS A 114 5.94 15.79 19.18
C HIS A 114 5.08 14.58 18.81
N PRO A 115 3.78 14.80 18.52
CA PRO A 115 2.87 13.75 18.08
C PRO A 115 3.20 13.24 16.68
N ILE A 116 2.79 12.00 16.39
CA ILE A 116 2.64 11.49 15.02
C ILE A 116 1.40 12.17 14.42
N GLN A 117 1.52 12.74 13.22
CA GLN A 117 0.48 13.60 12.64
C GLN A 117 -0.34 12.92 11.54
N VAL A 118 0.06 11.72 11.13
CA VAL A 118 -0.53 10.96 10.04
C VAL A 118 -0.74 9.50 10.46
N PRO A 119 -1.60 8.75 9.76
CA PRO A 119 -1.72 7.31 9.91
C PRO A 119 -0.37 6.59 9.82
N LEU A 120 -0.23 5.43 10.49
CA LEU A 120 1.00 4.63 10.36
C LEU A 120 1.06 3.86 9.05
N MET A 121 -0.10 3.61 8.46
CA MET A 121 -0.29 2.91 7.21
C MET A 121 -1.29 3.68 6.37
N ASP A 122 -0.98 3.81 5.09
CA ASP A 122 -1.84 4.42 4.09
C ASP A 122 -1.96 3.44 2.93
N ILE A 123 -3.18 3.28 2.42
CA ILE A 123 -3.48 2.31 1.36
C ILE A 123 -4.51 2.94 0.41
N ASP A 124 -4.04 3.39 -0.76
CA ASP A 124 -4.89 4.08 -1.74
C ASP A 124 -4.95 3.31 -3.07
N PRO A 125 -5.78 2.24 -3.13
CA PRO A 125 -5.94 1.44 -4.32
C PRO A 125 -6.77 2.20 -5.36
N TYR A 126 -6.33 2.10 -6.62
CA TYR A 126 -6.97 2.81 -7.71
C TYR A 126 -7.23 1.90 -8.91
N VAL A 127 -8.49 1.81 -9.34
CA VAL A 127 -8.90 0.95 -10.47
C VAL A 127 -9.69 1.70 -11.53
N ILE A 128 -9.10 1.88 -12.72
CA ILE A 128 -9.82 2.38 -13.90
C ILE A 128 -10.20 1.24 -14.83
N CYS A 129 -11.49 1.17 -15.14
CA CYS A 129 -12.02 0.25 -16.14
C CYS A 129 -12.85 1.00 -17.19
N HIS A 130 -12.39 1.06 -18.45
CA HIS A 130 -13.10 1.72 -19.55
C HIS A 130 -13.66 0.74 -20.58
N SER A 131 -14.89 0.99 -21.05
CA SER A 131 -15.50 0.30 -22.20
C SER A 131 -15.55 -1.23 -22.09
N ASN A 132 -15.77 -1.76 -20.88
CA ASN A 132 -15.94 -3.20 -20.67
C ASN A 132 -17.42 -3.60 -20.79
N GLN A 133 -17.76 -4.69 -21.48
CA GLN A 133 -19.17 -5.10 -21.62
C GLN A 133 -19.69 -5.83 -20.36
N LEU A 134 -18.84 -6.64 -19.73
CA LEU A 134 -19.09 -7.29 -18.45
C LEU A 134 -17.88 -7.12 -17.54
N LEU A 135 -18.13 -6.70 -16.30
CA LEU A 135 -17.13 -6.41 -15.29
C LEU A 135 -17.47 -7.14 -14.00
N LEU A 136 -16.52 -7.94 -13.51
CA LEU A 136 -16.53 -8.55 -12.19
C LEU A 136 -15.25 -8.11 -11.46
N LEU A 137 -15.44 -7.46 -10.32
CA LEU A 137 -14.38 -6.92 -9.46
C LEU A 137 -14.49 -7.62 -8.10
N HIS A 138 -13.36 -8.18 -7.65
CA HIS A 138 -13.19 -8.75 -6.32
C HIS A 138 -11.92 -8.16 -5.71
N ALA A 139 -12.02 -7.64 -4.49
CA ALA A 139 -10.89 -7.06 -3.78
C ALA A 139 -10.97 -7.43 -2.31
N ASP A 140 -9.96 -8.14 -1.82
CA ASP A 140 -9.81 -8.49 -0.42
C ASP A 140 -8.63 -7.74 0.20
N LEU A 141 -8.86 -7.21 1.41
CA LEU A 141 -7.86 -6.50 2.20
C LEU A 141 -7.83 -7.10 3.61
N ASP A 142 -6.72 -7.74 3.97
CA ASP A 142 -6.45 -8.21 5.33
C ASP A 142 -5.28 -7.40 5.92
N THR A 143 -5.53 -6.70 7.02
CA THR A 143 -4.52 -5.87 7.67
C THR A 143 -4.35 -6.19 9.14
N GLN A 144 -3.10 -6.40 9.54
CA GLN A 144 -2.72 -6.63 10.93
C GLN A 144 -1.77 -5.54 11.42
N LEU A 145 -2.31 -4.65 12.26
CA LEU A 145 -1.57 -3.53 12.85
C LEU A 145 -1.27 -3.81 14.33
N ARG A 146 0.03 -3.82 14.67
CA ARG A 146 0.51 -4.00 16.05
C ARG A 146 1.53 -2.91 16.43
N PRO A 147 1.11 -1.64 16.55
CA PRO A 147 1.99 -0.56 16.95
C PRO A 147 2.10 -0.45 18.48
N HIS A 148 3.30 -0.18 18.97
CA HIS A 148 3.56 0.22 20.34
C HIS A 148 4.10 1.65 20.33
N ILE A 149 3.27 2.62 20.69
CA ILE A 149 3.62 4.05 20.67
C ILE A 149 3.78 4.54 22.11
N HIS A 150 4.93 5.12 22.41
CA HIS A 150 5.21 5.82 23.66
C HIS A 150 5.54 7.27 23.36
N THR A 151 4.85 8.20 24.01
CA THR A 151 5.13 9.64 23.88
C THR A 151 5.28 10.29 25.24
N ASP A 152 6.37 11.04 25.44
CA ASP A 152 6.57 11.81 26.69
C ASP A 152 5.72 13.09 26.73
N ALA A 153 5.23 13.56 25.57
CA ALA A 153 4.25 14.63 25.42
C ALA A 153 2.78 14.12 25.44
N ARG A 154 1.81 15.07 25.43
CA ARG A 154 0.35 14.81 25.49
C ARG A 154 -0.11 13.61 24.63
N PRO A 155 -1.16 12.88 25.05
CA PRO A 155 -1.57 11.64 24.39
C PRO A 155 -1.81 11.88 22.91
N THR A 156 -1.11 11.11 22.10
CA THR A 156 -1.21 11.16 20.65
C THR A 156 -2.37 10.27 20.21
N GLN A 157 -3.38 10.86 19.55
CA GLN A 157 -4.42 10.10 18.85
C GLN A 157 -3.99 9.98 17.39
N VAL A 158 -3.27 8.91 17.08
CA VAL A 158 -2.88 8.60 15.70
C VAL A 158 -3.91 7.60 15.15
N PRO A 159 -4.55 7.89 14.01
CA PRO A 159 -5.18 6.84 13.23
C PRO A 159 -4.15 5.76 12.94
N LEU A 160 -4.47 4.48 13.10
CA LEU A 160 -3.48 3.44 12.78
C LEU A 160 -3.33 3.24 11.27
N MET A 161 -4.39 3.54 10.54
CA MET A 161 -4.55 3.26 9.13
C MET A 161 -5.46 4.32 8.53
N ASP A 162 -5.19 4.66 7.28
CA ASP A 162 -6.09 5.34 6.37
C ASP A 162 -6.23 4.51 5.09
N ILE A 163 -7.42 4.56 4.50
CA ILE A 163 -7.75 3.79 3.29
C ILE A 163 -8.67 4.68 2.46
N ASP A 164 -8.17 5.23 1.35
CA ASP A 164 -8.98 5.97 0.39
C ASP A 164 -9.07 5.22 -0.96
N PRO A 165 -10.08 4.34 -1.13
CA PRO A 165 -10.27 3.64 -2.40
C PRO A 165 -10.97 4.52 -3.44
N TYR A 166 -10.45 4.54 -4.68
CA TYR A 166 -10.98 5.33 -5.81
C TYR A 166 -11.32 4.51 -7.07
#